data_AF-A0A0Q4CXK7-F1
#
_entry.id   AF-A0A0Q4CXK7-F1
#
_cell.length_a   1.000
_cell.length_b   1.000
_cell.length_c   1.000
_cell.angle_alpha   90.00
_cell.angle_beta   90.00
_cell.angle_gamma   90.00
#
_symmetry.space_group_name_H-M   'P 1'
#
loop_
_entity.id
_entity.type
_entity.pdbx_description
1 polymer ?
#
loop_
_entity_poly.entity_id
_entity_poly.type
_entity_poly.pdbx_seq_one_letter_code
_entity_poly.pdbx_strand_id
1 'polypeptide(L)'
;MRDLIVVVDTQADFMLPDGALPVPGADAIVGPLAEWLARRTAADTAAMVFTFDTHFADTYPASAEAALFPIHCVRGTPGWRNLLDPLSIAPGIPCRTLEKGVFDMWAEDGLLVVDPHGAQPPMARDAFFLDLRRQGIDRAIVVGVAADYCVRWAIDGLVARGFSVVVPADLTRGIDRPIEQVLREDFADRPVST
;
A
#
# COMPACT_ATOMS: atom_id res chain seq x y z
N MET A 1 7.27 2.93 20.88
CA MET A 1 7.50 2.08 19.70
C MET A 1 7.00 2.86 18.50
N ARG A 2 7.74 2.88 17.39
CA ARG A 2 7.35 3.60 16.17
C ARG A 2 7.07 2.56 15.09
N ASP A 3 5.95 2.71 14.38
CA ASP A 3 5.50 1.75 13.38
C ASP A 3 5.84 2.23 11.97
N LEU A 4 6.17 1.30 11.08
CA LEU A 4 6.06 1.56 9.64
C LEU A 4 4.58 1.56 9.26
N ILE A 5 4.14 2.49 8.42
CA ILE A 5 2.78 2.47 7.85
C ILE A 5 2.90 2.29 6.33
N VAL A 6 2.14 1.35 5.77
CA VAL A 6 2.04 1.14 4.33
C VAL A 6 0.59 1.39 3.91
N VAL A 7 0.39 2.44 3.12
CA VAL A 7 -0.91 2.81 2.54
C VAL A 7 -0.97 2.23 1.13
N VAL A 8 -1.78 1.19 0.97
CA VAL A 8 -1.79 0.36 -0.24
C VAL A 8 -2.85 0.87 -1.21
N ASP A 9 -2.38 1.34 -2.36
CA ASP A 9 -3.14 1.54 -3.61
C ASP A 9 -4.48 2.28 -3.43
N THR A 10 -4.50 3.36 -2.65
CA THR A 10 -5.70 4.21 -2.44
C THR A 10 -5.99 5.14 -3.64
N GLN A 11 -5.89 4.58 -4.85
CA GLN A 11 -6.02 5.30 -6.12
C GLN A 11 -7.47 5.36 -6.61
N ALA A 12 -7.80 6.40 -7.37
CA ALA A 12 -9.17 6.69 -7.78
C ALA A 12 -9.86 5.51 -8.50
N ASP A 13 -9.14 4.75 -9.33
CA ASP A 13 -9.71 3.59 -10.03
C ASP A 13 -10.17 2.47 -9.09
N PHE A 14 -9.54 2.32 -7.93
CA PHE A 14 -9.92 1.34 -6.93
C PHE A 14 -10.94 1.90 -5.94
N MET A 15 -10.82 3.19 -5.60
CA MET A 15 -11.54 3.77 -4.48
C MET A 15 -12.89 4.37 -4.88
N LEU A 16 -13.07 4.86 -6.11
CA LEU A 16 -14.31 5.52 -6.52
C LEU A 16 -15.27 4.53 -7.19
N PRO A 17 -16.61 4.67 -7.00
CA PRO A 17 -17.58 3.78 -7.62
C PRO A 17 -17.56 3.76 -9.16
N ASP A 18 -17.09 4.85 -9.77
CA ASP A 18 -16.93 5.02 -11.23
C ASP A 18 -15.49 4.80 -11.70
N GLY A 19 -14.60 4.32 -10.83
CA GLY A 19 -13.25 3.91 -11.17
C GLY A 19 -13.22 2.74 -12.15
N ALA A 20 -12.08 2.52 -12.82
CA ALA A 20 -11.95 1.43 -13.78
C ALA A 20 -12.00 0.03 -13.14
N LEU A 21 -11.67 -0.09 -11.85
CA LEU A 21 -11.67 -1.35 -11.11
C LEU A 21 -12.07 -1.12 -9.63
N PRO A 22 -13.33 -0.75 -9.36
CA PRO A 22 -13.74 -0.31 -8.03
C PRO A 22 -13.74 -1.48 -7.05
N VAL A 23 -13.09 -1.28 -5.90
CA VAL A 23 -13.13 -2.22 -4.77
C VAL A 23 -14.40 -1.96 -3.96
N PRO A 24 -15.25 -2.97 -3.69
CA PRO A 24 -16.51 -2.77 -2.98
C PRO A 24 -16.36 -2.04 -1.62
N GLY A 25 -17.04 -0.90 -1.49
CA GLY A 25 -17.06 -0.09 -0.26
C GLY A 25 -15.74 0.63 0.08
N ALA A 26 -14.82 0.73 -0.88
CA ALA A 26 -13.55 1.43 -0.70
C ALA A 26 -13.70 2.96 -0.60
N ASP A 27 -14.70 3.53 -1.28
CA ASP A 27 -15.05 4.96 -1.20
C ASP A 27 -15.34 5.38 0.25
N ALA A 28 -16.03 4.51 1.01
CA ALA A 28 -16.41 4.76 2.38
C ALA A 28 -15.22 4.83 3.37
N ILE A 29 -14.05 4.27 3.02
CA ILE A 29 -12.87 4.29 3.89
C ILE A 29 -11.91 5.45 3.61
N VAL A 30 -12.09 6.22 2.52
CA VAL A 30 -11.21 7.35 2.18
C VAL A 30 -11.16 8.41 3.28
N GLY A 31 -12.33 8.84 3.78
CA GLY A 31 -12.43 9.82 4.88
C GLY A 31 -11.79 9.30 6.17
N PRO A 32 -12.21 8.12 6.68
CA PRO A 32 -11.60 7.48 7.84
C PRO A 32 -10.07 7.32 7.74
N LEU A 33 -9.56 6.93 6.58
CA LEU A 33 -8.11 6.83 6.31
C LEU A 33 -7.42 8.20 6.43
N ALA A 34 -7.96 9.23 5.79
CA ALA A 34 -7.40 10.58 5.84
C ALA A 34 -7.34 11.11 7.28
N GLU A 35 -8.42 10.94 8.05
CA GLU A 35 -8.46 11.34 9.45
C GLU A 35 -7.48 10.54 10.31
N TRP A 36 -7.36 9.24 10.05
CA TRP A 36 -6.43 8.36 10.76
C TRP A 36 -4.97 8.72 10.48
N LEU A 37 -4.62 9.03 9.22
CA LEU A 37 -3.30 9.51 8.83
C LEU A 37 -2.98 10.87 9.44
N ALA A 38 -3.94 11.80 9.46
CA ALA A 38 -3.76 13.15 10.02
C ALA A 38 -3.44 13.16 11.52
N ARG A 39 -3.82 12.10 12.25
CA ARG A 39 -3.51 11.95 13.68
C ARG A 39 -2.12 11.36 13.96
N ARG A 40 -1.40 10.90 12.94
CA ARG A 40 -0.08 10.28 13.10
C ARG A 40 0.99 11.32 13.38
N THR A 41 2.00 10.91 14.13
CA THR A 41 3.11 11.79 14.54
C THR A 41 4.45 11.07 14.39
N ALA A 42 5.54 11.83 14.42
CA ALA A 42 6.88 11.22 14.47
C ALA A 42 7.13 10.38 15.73
N ALA A 43 6.31 10.55 16.79
CA ALA A 43 6.43 9.79 18.04
C ALA A 43 5.91 8.36 17.92
N ASP A 44 4.90 8.11 17.08
CA ASP A 44 4.30 6.78 16.85
C ASP A 44 4.62 6.19 15.48
N THR A 45 5.11 7.00 14.54
CA THR A 45 5.34 6.57 13.15
C THR A 45 6.81 6.68 12.76
N ALA A 46 7.39 5.57 12.32
CA ALA A 46 8.77 5.45 11.85
C ALA A 46 8.92 6.05 10.44
N ALA A 47 8.06 5.60 9.53
CA ALA A 47 7.98 6.04 8.15
C ALA A 47 6.60 5.67 7.58
N MET A 48 6.20 6.33 6.49
CA MET A 48 5.04 6.00 5.69
C MET A 48 5.46 5.68 4.26
N VAL A 49 4.86 4.64 3.67
CA VAL A 49 5.01 4.32 2.25
C VAL A 49 3.62 4.25 1.61
N PHE A 50 3.40 5.06 0.58
CA PHE A 50 2.20 4.96 -0.26
C PHE A 50 2.54 4.16 -1.51
N THR A 51 1.86 3.04 -1.72
CA THR A 51 2.04 2.28 -2.96
C THR A 51 1.06 2.77 -4.03
N PHE A 52 1.50 2.64 -5.28
CA PHE A 52 0.74 3.00 -6.45
C PHE A 52 0.85 1.86 -7.45
N ASP A 53 -0.27 1.22 -7.73
CA ASP A 53 -0.38 0.41 -8.92
C ASP A 53 -0.27 1.31 -10.15
N THR A 54 0.57 0.91 -11.10
CA THR A 54 1.02 1.80 -12.15
C THR A 54 1.19 1.03 -13.45
N HIS A 55 0.16 1.13 -14.29
CA HIS A 55 0.09 0.43 -15.56
C HIS A 55 0.29 1.37 -16.74
N PHE A 56 0.66 0.81 -17.88
CA PHE A 56 0.78 1.52 -19.16
C PHE A 56 -0.11 0.84 -20.21
N ALA A 57 -0.84 1.65 -20.99
CA ALA A 57 -1.87 1.15 -21.90
C ALA A 57 -1.33 0.28 -23.04
N ASP A 58 -0.07 0.46 -23.41
CA ASP A 58 0.62 -0.30 -24.45
C ASP A 58 1.13 -1.66 -23.97
N THR A 59 1.49 -1.80 -22.69
CA THR A 59 2.06 -3.04 -22.13
C THR A 59 1.06 -3.87 -21.34
N TYR A 60 0.08 -3.25 -20.67
CA TYR A 60 -0.89 -3.94 -19.82
C TYR A 60 -1.65 -5.07 -20.56
N PRO A 61 -2.13 -4.91 -21.81
CA PRO A 61 -2.87 -5.97 -22.49
C PRO A 61 -2.11 -7.29 -22.67
N ALA A 62 -0.78 -7.27 -22.58
CA ALA A 62 0.07 -8.46 -22.67
C ALA A 62 0.49 -9.04 -21.30
N SER A 63 0.08 -8.41 -20.20
CA SER A 63 0.40 -8.87 -18.85
C SER A 63 -0.46 -10.09 -18.46
N ALA A 64 0.02 -10.88 -17.49
CA ALA A 64 -0.78 -11.95 -16.91
C ALA A 64 -2.02 -11.41 -16.17
N GLU A 65 -1.92 -10.18 -15.66
CA GLU A 65 -2.96 -9.51 -14.89
C GLU A 65 -4.18 -9.13 -15.74
N ALA A 66 -3.97 -8.81 -17.02
CA ALA A 66 -5.05 -8.48 -17.96
C ALA A 66 -6.04 -9.65 -18.20
N ALA A 67 -5.68 -10.88 -17.82
CA ALA A 67 -6.60 -12.02 -17.84
C ALA A 67 -7.61 -12.00 -16.67
N LEU A 68 -7.30 -11.26 -15.61
CA LEU A 68 -8.10 -11.20 -14.38
C LEU A 68 -8.88 -9.88 -14.29
N PHE A 69 -8.30 -8.79 -14.76
CA PHE A 69 -8.83 -7.45 -14.52
C PHE A 69 -8.79 -6.54 -15.75
N PRO A 70 -9.78 -5.64 -15.90
CA PRO A 70 -9.72 -4.59 -16.90
C PRO A 70 -8.49 -3.70 -16.68
N ILE A 71 -8.07 -2.98 -17.72
CA ILE A 71 -7.04 -1.95 -17.55
C ILE A 71 -7.49 -0.90 -16.54
N HIS A 72 -6.60 -0.55 -15.63
CA HIS A 72 -6.83 0.38 -14.53
C HIS A 72 -5.50 1.06 -14.15
N CYS A 73 -5.56 2.06 -13.28
CA CYS A 73 -4.39 2.76 -12.72
C CYS A 73 -3.35 3.14 -13.78
N VAL A 74 -3.82 3.61 -14.95
CA VAL A 74 -2.93 3.96 -16.05
C VAL A 74 -2.21 5.25 -15.71
N ARG A 75 -0.88 5.21 -15.75
CA ARG A 75 0.01 6.36 -15.48
C ARG A 75 -0.52 7.65 -16.12
N GLY A 76 -0.67 8.70 -15.31
CA GLY A 76 -1.04 10.03 -15.78
C GLY A 76 -2.53 10.22 -16.08
N THR A 77 -3.37 9.20 -15.89
CA THR A 77 -4.83 9.33 -15.98
C THR A 77 -5.44 9.76 -14.64
N PRO A 78 -6.69 10.29 -14.65
CA PRO A 78 -7.41 10.59 -13.41
C PRO A 78 -7.60 9.38 -12.49
N GLY A 79 -7.64 8.15 -13.04
CA GLY A 79 -7.78 6.91 -12.28
C GLY A 79 -6.55 6.55 -11.45
N TRP A 80 -5.36 6.92 -11.93
CA TRP A 80 -4.08 6.64 -11.26
C TRP A 80 -3.81 7.52 -10.03
N ARG A 81 -4.45 8.68 -9.91
CA ARG A 81 -4.20 9.61 -8.80
C ARG A 81 -4.59 8.97 -7.47
N ASN A 82 -3.82 9.25 -6.42
CA ASN A 82 -4.19 8.85 -5.07
C ASN A 82 -5.31 9.75 -4.53
N LEU A 83 -6.23 9.18 -3.74
CA LEU A 83 -7.23 9.95 -3.01
C LEU A 83 -6.72 10.43 -1.64
N LEU A 84 -5.60 9.90 -1.18
CA LEU A 84 -4.86 10.34 0.00
C LEU A 84 -3.54 10.96 -0.46
N ASP A 85 -3.25 12.18 0.00
CA ASP A 85 -2.09 12.93 -0.47
C ASP A 85 -0.84 12.64 0.39
N PRO A 86 0.21 12.01 -0.17
CA PRO A 86 1.46 11.78 0.54
C PRO A 86 2.16 13.09 0.97
N LEU A 87 1.90 14.21 0.28
CA LEU A 87 2.48 15.53 0.62
C LEU A 87 1.80 16.18 1.83
N SER A 88 0.63 15.69 2.23
CA SER A 88 -0.13 16.15 3.39
C SER A 88 0.31 15.46 4.70
N ILE A 89 1.24 14.50 4.63
CA ILE A 89 1.80 13.85 5.82
C ILE A 89 2.64 14.84 6.63
N ALA A 90 2.54 14.73 7.97
CA ALA A 90 3.22 15.63 8.89
C ALA A 90 4.75 15.67 8.60
N PRO A 91 5.39 16.86 8.47
CA PRO A 91 6.78 17.01 8.04
C PRO A 91 7.86 16.27 8.86
N GLY A 92 7.52 15.75 10.05
CA GLY A 92 8.41 14.94 10.88
C GLY A 92 8.36 13.44 10.60
N ILE A 93 7.45 12.98 9.73
CA ILE A 93 7.31 11.57 9.37
C ILE A 93 7.94 11.38 7.99
N PRO A 94 9.02 10.58 7.86
CA PRO A 94 9.54 10.21 6.55
C PRO A 94 8.46 9.56 5.70
N CYS A 95 8.06 10.21 4.60
CA CYS A 95 7.06 9.70 3.68
C CYS A 95 7.71 9.32 2.35
N ARG A 96 7.29 8.20 1.77
CA ARG A 96 7.75 7.71 0.48
C ARG A 96 6.59 7.24 -0.39
N THR A 97 6.78 7.26 -1.70
CA THR A 97 5.92 6.59 -2.66
C THR A 97 6.66 5.41 -3.30
N LEU A 98 5.92 4.38 -3.69
CA LEU A 98 6.43 3.19 -4.38
C LEU A 98 5.47 2.86 -5.52
N GLU A 99 5.97 2.88 -6.75
CA GLU A 99 5.19 2.53 -7.92
C GLU A 99 5.52 1.09 -8.34
N LYS A 100 4.50 0.28 -8.57
CA LYS A 100 4.58 -1.14 -8.95
C LYS A 100 3.63 -1.41 -10.14
N GLY A 101 3.95 -2.40 -10.96
CA GLY A 101 3.16 -2.83 -12.11
C GLY A 101 2.43 -4.16 -11.91
N VAL A 102 2.44 -4.72 -10.70
CA VAL A 102 1.71 -5.94 -10.33
C VAL A 102 1.18 -5.85 -8.89
N PHE A 103 0.26 -6.74 -8.50
CA PHE A 103 -0.26 -6.82 -7.13
C PHE A 103 0.82 -7.04 -6.07
N ASP A 104 1.79 -7.90 -6.39
CA ASP A 104 2.89 -8.22 -5.49
C ASP A 104 3.99 -7.16 -5.58
N MET A 105 3.93 -6.20 -4.65
CA MET A 105 4.92 -5.11 -4.55
C MET A 105 6.36 -5.58 -4.30
N TRP A 106 6.59 -6.88 -4.13
CA TRP A 106 7.90 -7.50 -3.93
C TRP A 106 8.40 -8.31 -5.14
N ALA A 107 7.53 -8.60 -6.11
CA ALA A 107 7.84 -9.48 -7.25
C ALA A 107 8.72 -8.79 -8.31
N GLU A 108 8.60 -7.47 -8.45
CA GLU A 108 9.41 -6.70 -9.40
C GLU A 108 10.74 -6.30 -8.79
N ASP A 109 11.84 -6.64 -9.45
CA ASP A 109 13.17 -6.22 -9.03
C ASP A 109 13.42 -4.73 -9.30
N GLY A 110 14.28 -4.12 -8.48
CA GLY A 110 14.79 -2.76 -8.75
C GLY A 110 13.80 -1.62 -8.51
N LEU A 111 12.61 -1.87 -7.94
CA LEU A 111 11.70 -0.78 -7.59
C LEU A 111 12.35 0.20 -6.60
N LEU A 112 11.97 1.46 -6.74
CA LEU A 112 12.47 2.55 -5.93
C LEU A 112 11.36 3.09 -5.03
N VAL A 113 11.73 3.46 -3.81
CA VAL A 113 10.94 4.35 -2.98
C VAL A 113 11.38 5.79 -3.21
N VAL A 114 10.44 6.69 -3.46
CA VAL A 114 10.69 8.10 -3.83
C VAL A 114 10.14 9.01 -2.75
N ASP A 115 10.88 10.07 -2.40
CA ASP A 115 10.32 11.13 -1.55
C ASP A 115 9.40 12.01 -2.40
N PRO A 116 8.10 12.10 -2.08
CA PRO A 116 7.15 12.90 -2.86
C PRO A 116 7.49 14.40 -2.84
N HIS A 117 8.20 14.89 -1.82
CA HIS A 117 8.66 16.28 -1.75
C HIS A 117 9.94 16.52 -2.58
N GLY A 118 10.60 15.47 -3.06
CA GLY A 118 11.86 15.55 -3.78
C GLY A 118 13.04 16.05 -2.93
N ALA A 119 12.91 16.06 -1.60
CA ALA A 119 13.96 16.53 -0.70
C ALA A 119 15.04 15.47 -0.44
N GLN A 120 14.70 14.19 -0.63
CA GLN A 120 15.61 13.05 -0.53
C GLN A 120 15.73 12.31 -1.86
N PRO A 121 16.90 11.75 -2.20
CA PRO A 121 17.04 10.94 -3.41
C PRO A 121 16.15 9.68 -3.33
N PRO A 122 15.78 9.10 -4.49
CA PRO A 122 15.20 7.77 -4.56
C PRO A 122 16.13 6.73 -3.92
N MET A 123 15.53 5.71 -3.33
CA MET A 123 16.25 4.59 -2.68
C MET A 123 15.69 3.27 -3.19
N ALA A 124 16.52 2.24 -3.32
CA ALA A 124 16.03 0.90 -3.62
C ALA A 124 15.05 0.44 -2.54
N ARG A 125 13.89 -0.08 -2.97
CA ARG A 125 12.82 -0.57 -2.08
C ARG A 125 13.38 -1.51 -1.02
N ASP A 126 14.10 -2.54 -1.43
CA ASP A 126 14.58 -3.56 -0.48
C ASP A 126 15.61 -3.02 0.53
N ALA A 127 16.44 -2.04 0.11
CA ALA A 127 17.35 -1.34 1.02
C ALA A 127 16.57 -0.51 2.05
N PHE A 128 15.52 0.19 1.64
CA PHE A 128 14.67 0.98 2.54
C PHE A 128 14.06 0.13 3.65
N PHE A 129 13.42 -1.00 3.31
CA PHE A 129 12.81 -1.86 4.33
C PHE A 129 13.87 -2.52 5.22
N LEU A 130 15.02 -2.93 4.67
CA LEU A 130 16.13 -3.47 5.45
C LEU A 130 16.68 -2.45 6.46
N ASP A 131 16.82 -1.19 6.05
CA ASP A 131 17.34 -0.13 6.93
C ASP A 131 16.37 0.19 8.06
N LEU A 132 15.04 0.13 7.83
CA LEU A 132 14.06 0.21 8.90
C LEU A 132 14.21 -0.94 9.90
N ARG A 133 14.42 -2.17 9.43
CA ARG A 133 14.67 -3.32 10.32
C ARG A 133 15.94 -3.13 11.15
N ARG A 134 17.03 -2.63 10.55
CA ARG A 134 18.28 -2.32 11.27
C ARG A 134 18.13 -1.23 12.33
N GLN A 135 17.15 -0.34 12.16
CA GLN A 135 16.80 0.69 13.14
C GLN A 135 15.88 0.16 14.26
N GLY A 136 15.55 -1.14 14.27
CA GLY A 136 14.67 -1.74 15.28
C GLY A 136 13.19 -1.47 15.05
N ILE A 137 12.78 -1.12 13.83
CA ILE A 137 11.36 -0.98 13.47
C ILE A 137 10.82 -2.37 13.14
N ASP A 138 10.16 -3.00 14.10
CA ASP A 138 9.70 -4.40 14.02
C ASP A 138 8.22 -4.57 13.65
N ARG A 139 7.44 -3.48 13.61
CA ARG A 139 6.00 -3.53 13.34
C ARG A 139 5.61 -2.63 12.18
N ALA A 140 4.74 -3.15 11.31
CA ALA A 140 4.12 -2.44 10.21
C ALA A 140 2.60 -2.43 10.38
N ILE A 141 1.97 -1.31 10.02
CA ILE A 141 0.53 -1.19 9.87
C ILE A 141 0.24 -1.09 8.37
N VAL A 142 -0.59 -1.99 7.85
CA VAL A 142 -1.00 -2.00 6.44
C VAL A 142 -2.46 -1.58 6.37
N VAL A 143 -2.78 -0.66 5.46
CA VAL A 143 -4.14 -0.16 5.23
C VAL A 143 -4.37 0.02 3.73
N GLY A 144 -5.61 0.20 3.29
CA GLY A 144 -5.95 0.44 1.89
C GLY A 144 -6.58 -0.77 1.21
N VAL A 145 -6.26 -1.00 -0.07
CA VAL A 145 -6.97 -1.99 -0.90
C VAL A 145 -6.03 -2.71 -1.87
N ALA A 146 -6.40 -3.87 -2.42
CA ALA A 146 -7.46 -4.75 -1.95
C ALA A 146 -6.91 -5.77 -0.92
N ALA A 147 -7.69 -6.06 0.12
CA ALA A 147 -7.36 -6.96 1.23
C ALA A 147 -6.78 -8.31 0.75
N ASP A 148 -7.33 -8.85 -0.32
CA ASP A 148 -7.06 -10.17 -0.91
C ASP A 148 -6.07 -10.15 -2.09
N TYR A 149 -5.56 -8.96 -2.45
CA TYR A 149 -4.55 -8.77 -3.49
C TYR A 149 -3.35 -7.97 -2.95
N CYS A 150 -3.26 -6.67 -3.26
CA CYS A 150 -2.09 -5.86 -2.95
C CYS A 150 -1.80 -5.81 -1.45
N VAL A 151 -2.83 -5.72 -0.60
CA VAL A 151 -2.67 -5.76 0.87
C VAL A 151 -2.14 -7.10 1.32
N ARG A 152 -2.71 -8.22 0.83
CA ARG A 152 -2.22 -9.58 1.12
C ARG A 152 -0.74 -9.73 0.76
N TRP A 153 -0.33 -9.31 -0.44
CA TRP A 153 1.07 -9.41 -0.85
C TRP A 153 1.99 -8.45 -0.09
N ALA A 154 1.52 -7.24 0.25
CA ALA A 154 2.25 -6.35 1.14
C ALA A 154 2.51 -7.02 2.50
N ILE A 155 1.49 -7.64 3.11
CA ILE A 155 1.61 -8.40 4.37
C ILE A 155 2.66 -9.51 4.22
N ASP A 156 2.56 -10.34 3.18
CA ASP A 156 3.44 -11.50 3.05
C ASP A 156 4.92 -11.10 2.96
N GLY A 157 5.25 -10.13 2.11
CA GLY A 157 6.64 -9.68 1.98
C GLY A 157 7.14 -8.87 3.17
N LEU A 158 6.27 -8.19 3.93
CA LEU A 158 6.63 -7.57 5.22
C LEU A 158 6.97 -8.66 6.26
N VAL A 159 6.15 -9.70 6.37
CA VAL A 159 6.41 -10.81 7.29
C VAL A 159 7.69 -11.54 6.90
N ALA A 160 7.92 -11.79 5.61
CA ALA A 160 9.16 -12.38 5.11
C ALA A 160 10.41 -11.54 5.45
N ARG A 161 10.25 -10.21 5.60
CA ARG A 161 11.30 -9.27 6.02
C ARG A 161 11.36 -9.07 7.55
N GLY A 162 10.62 -9.88 8.30
CA GLY A 162 10.68 -9.93 9.77
C GLY A 162 9.90 -8.83 10.47
N PHE A 163 8.91 -8.22 9.80
CA PHE A 163 7.93 -7.37 10.47
C PHE A 163 6.79 -8.20 11.06
N SER A 164 6.30 -7.80 12.23
CA SER A 164 4.91 -8.08 12.63
C SER A 164 3.98 -7.10 11.93
N VAL A 165 2.78 -7.54 11.55
CA VAL A 165 1.87 -6.74 10.75
C VAL A 165 0.51 -6.58 11.45
N VAL A 166 0.00 -5.35 11.48
CA VAL A 166 -1.36 -5.02 11.94
C VAL A 166 -2.14 -4.49 10.75
N VAL A 167 -3.37 -4.97 10.54
CA VAL A 167 -4.21 -4.59 9.39
C VAL A 167 -5.60 -4.19 9.88
N PRO A 168 -5.82 -2.90 10.18
CA PRO A 168 -7.11 -2.43 10.67
C PRO A 168 -8.21 -2.68 9.64
N ALA A 169 -9.19 -3.51 10.00
CA ALA A 169 -10.28 -3.92 9.11
C ALA A 169 -11.22 -2.76 8.74
N ASP A 170 -11.36 -1.78 9.62
CA ASP A 170 -12.10 -0.55 9.36
C ASP A 170 -11.44 0.34 8.29
N LEU A 171 -10.14 0.18 8.05
CA LEU A 171 -9.34 0.94 7.08
C LEU A 171 -8.89 0.12 5.87
N THR A 172 -9.48 -1.06 5.67
CA THR A 172 -9.09 -2.00 4.62
C THR A 172 -10.33 -2.59 3.94
N ARG A 173 -10.32 -2.69 2.61
CA ARG A 173 -11.39 -3.35 1.83
C ARG A 173 -10.79 -4.35 0.84
N GLY A 174 -11.50 -5.44 0.61
CA GLY A 174 -11.14 -6.47 -0.36
C GLY A 174 -12.10 -6.50 -1.54
N ILE A 175 -11.70 -7.18 -2.62
CA ILE A 175 -12.56 -7.41 -3.79
C ILE A 175 -13.55 -8.53 -3.46
N ASP A 176 -13.03 -9.70 -3.11
CA ASP A 176 -13.84 -10.90 -2.82
C ASP A 176 -13.80 -11.26 -1.33
N ARG A 177 -12.62 -11.16 -0.69
CA ARG A 177 -12.43 -11.55 0.71
C ARG A 177 -12.11 -10.33 1.58
N PRO A 178 -12.83 -10.11 2.69
CA PRO A 178 -12.44 -9.11 3.67
C PRO A 178 -11.15 -9.54 4.40
N ILE A 179 -10.49 -8.58 5.05
CA ILE A 179 -9.17 -8.83 5.64
C ILE A 179 -9.19 -9.93 6.70
N GLU A 180 -10.25 -10.04 7.51
CA GLU A 180 -10.37 -11.07 8.54
C GLU A 180 -10.36 -12.48 7.94
N GLN A 181 -10.96 -12.64 6.77
CA GLN A 181 -10.92 -13.90 6.04
C GLN A 181 -9.52 -14.18 5.48
N VAL A 182 -8.88 -13.17 4.88
CA VAL A 182 -7.51 -13.27 4.36
C VAL A 182 -6.53 -13.65 5.47
N LEU A 183 -6.61 -13.02 6.65
CA LEU A 183 -5.71 -13.34 7.76
C LEU A 183 -5.90 -14.77 8.26
N ARG A 184 -7.16 -15.24 8.36
CA ARG A 184 -7.47 -16.60 8.81
C ARG A 184 -6.99 -17.66 7.81
N GLU A 185 -7.13 -17.42 6.52
CA GLU A 185 -6.84 -18.42 5.47
C GLU A 185 -5.38 -18.42 5.04
N ASP A 186 -4.78 -17.24 4.89
CA ASP A 186 -3.47 -17.08 4.27
C ASP A 186 -2.36 -16.85 5.30
N PHE A 187 -2.70 -16.40 6.52
CA PHE A 187 -1.74 -15.98 7.55
C PHE A 187 -1.95 -16.60 8.93
N ALA A 188 -2.62 -17.77 8.99
CA ALA A 188 -2.72 -18.54 10.23
C ALA A 188 -1.32 -18.79 10.83
N ASP A 189 -1.18 -18.54 12.14
CA ASP A 189 0.07 -18.69 12.91
C ASP A 189 1.24 -17.78 12.47
N ARG A 190 0.98 -16.79 11.61
CA ARG A 190 1.94 -15.74 11.22
C ARG A 190 1.79 -14.54 12.17
N PRO A 191 2.79 -13.65 12.31
CA PRO A 191 2.72 -12.48 13.18
C PRO A 191 1.87 -11.36 12.55
N VAL A 192 0.62 -11.66 12.22
CA VAL A 192 -0.34 -10.77 11.57
C VAL A 192 -1.62 -10.70 12.39
N SER A 193 -2.18 -9.51 12.56
CA SER A 193 -3.40 -9.28 13.34
C SER A 193 -4.22 -8.13 12.77
N THR A 194 -5.49 -8.02 13.15
CA THR A 194 -6.34 -6.84 12.89
C THR A 194 -6.21 -5.81 14.01
#